data_AF-A0A6A1TWA0-F1
#
_entry.id   AF-A0A6A1TWA0-F1
#
_cell.length_a   1.000
_cell.length_b   1.000
_cell.length_c   1.000
_cell.angle_alpha   90.00
_cell.angle_beta   90.00
_cell.angle_gamma   90.00
#
_symmetry.space_group_name_H-M   'P 1'
#
loop_
_entity.id
_entity.type
_entity.pdbx_description
1 polymer ?
#
loop_
_entity_poly.entity_id
_entity_poly.type
_entity_poly.pdbx_seq_one_letter_code
_entity_poly.pdbx_strand_id
1 'polypeptide(L)'
;MTDIDIDTLDETELLALNERIVERLHLLHRQKTDQALQQIKIGSAVMFDAPDGRTITGIVIRRNRKTVTIHTDDERHWNVSPTLVRLTGRHALDEVASKDGRVVPFTKPGSR
;
A
#
# COMPACT_ATOMS: atom_id res chain seq x y z
N MET A 1 -2.71 -27.14 14.81
CA MET A 1 -1.64 -26.32 15.41
C MET A 1 -0.37 -27.14 15.33
N THR A 2 0.69 -26.60 14.73
CA THR A 2 2.03 -27.15 14.91
C THR A 2 2.49 -26.74 16.29
N ASP A 3 2.61 -27.71 17.19
CA ASP A 3 3.11 -27.48 18.53
C ASP A 3 4.63 -27.33 18.47
N ILE A 4 5.18 -26.32 19.14
CA ILE A 4 6.62 -26.10 19.25
C ILE A 4 6.95 -26.37 20.72
N ASP A 5 7.64 -27.47 20.98
CA ASP A 5 8.07 -27.84 22.33
C ASP A 5 9.17 -26.88 22.81
N ILE A 6 8.83 -26.07 23.80
CA ILE A 6 9.72 -25.06 24.40
C ILE A 6 10.15 -25.45 25.82
N ASP A 7 9.54 -26.49 26.40
CA ASP A 7 9.77 -26.86 27.81
C ASP A 7 11.13 -27.54 28.01
N THR A 8 11.75 -28.00 26.93
CA THR A 8 13.09 -28.61 26.95
C THR A 8 14.22 -27.59 26.86
N LEU A 9 13.91 -26.30 26.65
CA LEU A 9 14.91 -25.25 26.38
C LEU A 9 15.32 -24.49 27.64
N ASP A 10 16.60 -24.19 27.76
CA ASP A 10 17.10 -23.28 28.80
C ASP A 10 16.86 -21.79 28.44
N GLU A 11 17.11 -20.87 29.39
CA GLU A 11 16.89 -19.43 29.19
C GLU A 11 17.68 -18.85 28.01
N THR A 12 18.90 -19.34 27.78
CA THR A 12 19.76 -18.86 26.69
C THR A 12 19.23 -19.34 25.34
N GLU A 13 18.80 -20.60 25.28
CA GLU A 13 18.17 -21.20 24.11
C GLU A 13 16.83 -20.53 23.77
N LEU A 14 16.02 -20.21 24.79
CA LEU A 14 14.78 -19.46 24.63
C LEU A 14 15.02 -18.05 24.10
N LEU A 15 16.04 -17.34 24.60
CA LEU A 15 16.40 -16.02 24.12
C LEU A 15 16.86 -16.07 22.65
N ALA A 16 17.75 -17.00 22.32
CA ALA A 16 18.21 -17.20 20.94
C ALA A 16 17.06 -17.58 20.00
N LEU A 17 16.12 -18.42 20.46
CA LEU A 17 14.93 -18.78 19.71
C LEU A 17 14.04 -17.54 19.46
N ASN A 18 13.80 -16.74 20.49
CA ASN A 18 13.00 -15.52 20.40
C ASN A 18 13.60 -14.52 19.39
N GLU A 19 14.91 -14.27 19.46
CA GLU A 19 15.59 -13.38 18.50
C GLU A 19 15.38 -13.84 17.05
N ARG A 20 15.54 -15.14 16.79
CA ARG A 20 15.32 -15.73 15.45
C ARG A 20 13.87 -15.65 15.02
N ILE A 21 12.92 -15.84 15.93
CA ILE A 21 11.48 -15.70 15.64
C ILE A 21 11.18 -14.25 15.27
N VAL A 22 11.62 -13.28 16.06
CA VAL A 22 11.40 -11.85 15.80
C VAL A 22 12.02 -11.45 14.46
N GLU A 23 13.25 -11.89 14.17
CA GLU A 23 13.90 -11.62 12.89
C GLU A 23 13.10 -12.21 11.72
N ARG A 24 12.64 -13.47 11.86
CA ARG A 24 11.84 -14.14 10.84
C ARG A 24 10.51 -13.41 10.61
N LEU A 25 9.82 -13.00 11.66
CA LEU A 25 8.58 -12.23 11.57
C LEU A 25 8.81 -10.88 10.88
N HIS A 26 9.87 -10.17 11.23
CA HIS A 26 10.24 -8.92 10.55
C HIS A 26 10.54 -9.12 9.07
N LEU A 27 11.24 -10.20 8.70
CA LEU A 27 11.48 -10.54 7.30
C LEU A 27 10.18 -10.80 6.55
N LEU A 28 9.30 -11.64 7.11
CA LEU A 28 7.99 -11.95 6.51
C LEU A 28 7.11 -10.70 6.37
N HIS A 29 7.11 -9.82 7.36
CA HIS A 29 6.36 -8.56 7.31
C HIS A 29 6.88 -7.62 6.22
N ARG A 30 8.21 -7.49 6.08
CA ARG A 30 8.84 -6.73 4.99
C ARG A 30 8.45 -7.29 3.63
N GLN A 31 8.54 -8.61 3.45
CA GLN A 31 8.15 -9.28 2.20
C GLN A 31 6.69 -9.01 1.82
N LYS A 32 5.77 -9.12 2.78
CA LYS A 32 4.34 -8.80 2.55
C LYS A 32 4.13 -7.34 2.17
N THR A 33 4.83 -6.43 2.84
CA THR A 33 4.74 -4.99 2.56
C THR A 33 5.29 -4.66 1.18
N ASP A 34 6.44 -5.22 0.81
CA ASP A 34 7.06 -5.03 -0.50
C ASP A 34 6.17 -5.56 -1.62
N GLN A 35 5.56 -6.74 -1.43
CA GLN A 35 4.61 -7.31 -2.38
C GLN A 35 3.37 -6.43 -2.57
N ALA A 36 2.80 -5.89 -1.48
CA ALA A 36 1.67 -4.96 -1.56
C ALA A 36 2.07 -3.66 -2.27
N LEU A 37 3.25 -3.12 -1.96
CA LEU A 37 3.78 -1.91 -2.59
C LEU A 37 4.09 -2.06 -4.08
N GLN A 38 4.43 -3.26 -4.56
CA GLN A 38 4.62 -3.52 -5.99
C GLN A 38 3.32 -3.38 -6.78
N GLN A 39 2.18 -3.70 -6.17
CA GLN A 39 0.87 -3.61 -6.79
C GLN A 39 0.33 -2.17 -6.77
N ILE A 40 0.68 -1.39 -5.73
CA ILE A 40 0.21 -0.02 -5.55
C ILE A 40 1.11 0.99 -6.28
N LYS A 41 0.51 1.74 -7.20
CA LYS A 41 1.18 2.85 -7.91
C LYS A 41 0.65 4.20 -7.42
N ILE A 42 1.45 5.24 -7.61
CA ILE A 42 0.95 6.62 -7.45
C ILE A 42 -0.16 6.83 -8.50
N GLY A 43 -1.28 7.40 -8.09
CA GLY A 43 -2.48 7.57 -8.92
C GLY A 43 -3.42 6.36 -8.97
N SER A 44 -3.11 5.26 -8.28
CA SER A 44 -4.05 4.15 -8.12
C SER A 44 -5.21 4.57 -7.21
N ALA A 45 -6.45 4.27 -7.62
CA ALA A 45 -7.58 4.39 -6.72
C ALA A 45 -7.60 3.18 -5.78
N VAL A 46 -7.79 3.47 -4.51
CA VAL A 46 -7.65 2.52 -3.42
C VAL A 46 -8.74 2.72 -2.39
N MET A 47 -8.99 1.67 -1.62
CA MET A 47 -9.98 1.64 -0.56
C MET A 47 -9.36 1.00 0.69
N PHE A 48 -9.64 1.56 1.85
CA PHE A 48 -9.16 1.05 3.14
C PHE A 48 -10.20 1.31 4.22
N ASP A 49 -10.08 0.57 5.33
CA ASP A 49 -10.98 0.74 6.48
C ASP A 49 -10.34 1.70 7.47
N ALA A 50 -11.04 2.78 7.80
CA ALA A 50 -10.63 3.77 8.78
C ALA A 50 -10.78 3.25 10.21
N PRO A 51 -10.12 3.87 11.20
CA PRO A 51 -10.18 3.44 12.60
C PRO A 51 -11.59 3.42 13.19
N ASP A 52 -12.52 4.20 12.64
CA ASP A 52 -13.93 4.24 13.02
C ASP A 52 -14.78 3.15 12.34
N GLY A 53 -14.15 2.24 11.59
CA GLY A 53 -14.80 1.15 10.87
C GLY A 53 -15.41 1.56 9.53
N ARG A 54 -15.29 2.82 9.11
CA ARG A 54 -15.80 3.26 7.81
C ARG A 54 -14.83 2.89 6.70
N THR A 55 -15.36 2.40 5.59
CA THR A 55 -14.56 2.17 4.39
C THR A 55 -14.40 3.48 3.61
N ILE A 56 -13.15 3.92 3.45
CA ILE A 56 -12.78 5.16 2.75
C ILE A 56 -12.16 4.79 1.40
N THR A 57 -12.55 5.53 0.37
CA THR A 57 -11.93 5.46 -0.97
C THR A 57 -11.12 6.72 -1.23
N GLY A 58 -10.00 6.59 -1.96
CA GLY A 58 -9.17 7.71 -2.33
C GLY A 58 -8.09 7.33 -3.35
N ILE A 59 -7.18 8.26 -3.63
CA ILE A 59 -6.12 8.12 -4.60
C ILE A 59 -4.77 8.17 -3.89
N VAL A 60 -3.86 7.26 -4.25
CA VAL A 60 -2.49 7.27 -3.71
C VAL A 60 -1.71 8.43 -4.30
N ILE A 61 -1.32 9.40 -3.46
CA ILE A 61 -0.52 10.56 -3.86
C ILE A 61 0.97 10.38 -3.56
N ARG A 62 1.31 9.51 -2.59
CA ARG A 62 2.71 9.23 -2.22
C ARG A 62 2.89 7.80 -1.78
N ARG A 63 4.05 7.25 -2.11
CA ARG A 63 4.49 5.92 -1.66
C ARG A 63 5.80 6.04 -0.89
N ASN A 64 5.80 5.56 0.35
CA ASN A 64 7.01 5.36 1.15
C ASN A 64 7.28 3.85 1.30
N ARG A 65 8.42 3.48 1.90
CA ARG A 65 8.80 2.07 2.13
C ARG A 65 7.85 1.30 3.06
N LYS A 66 7.10 1.98 3.94
CA LYS A 66 6.22 1.34 4.94
C LYS A 66 4.78 1.84 4.90
N THR A 67 4.51 2.94 4.19
CA THR A 67 3.22 3.62 4.21
C THR A 67 2.91 4.17 2.83
N VAL A 68 1.62 4.28 2.52
CA VAL A 68 1.10 5.04 1.38
C VAL A 68 0.30 6.22 1.92
N THR A 69 0.44 7.37 1.26
CA THR A 69 -0.38 8.54 1.54
C THR A 69 -1.51 8.59 0.54
N ILE A 70 -2.74 8.59 1.04
CA ILE A 70 -3.97 8.55 0.26
C ILE A 70 -4.68 9.90 0.42
N HIS A 71 -5.00 10.53 -0.70
CA HIS A 71 -5.87 11.70 -0.77
C HIS A 71 -7.31 11.24 -0.99
N THR A 72 -8.24 11.80 -0.24
CA THR A 72 -9.67 11.47 -0.30
C THR A 72 -10.45 12.68 -0.80
N ASP A 73 -11.69 12.49 -1.25
CA ASP A 73 -12.51 13.57 -1.82
C ASP A 73 -12.80 14.68 -0.80
N ASP A 74 -12.74 14.36 0.50
CA ASP A 74 -12.90 15.30 1.62
C ASP A 74 -11.62 16.14 1.89
N GLU A 75 -10.69 16.23 0.93
CA GLU A 75 -9.38 16.89 1.02
C GLU A 75 -8.48 16.38 2.17
N ARG A 76 -8.82 15.22 2.76
CA ARG A 76 -8.05 14.62 3.85
C ARG A 76 -6.95 13.71 3.33
N HIS A 77 -5.82 13.74 4.03
CA HIS A 77 -4.68 12.85 3.79
C HIS A 77 -4.61 11.75 4.84
N TRP A 78 -4.43 10.51 4.39
CA TRP A 78 -4.30 9.34 5.26
C TRP A 78 -2.99 8.63 5.01
N ASN A 79 -2.27 8.31 6.10
CA ASN A 79 -1.09 7.44 6.04
C ASN A 79 -1.50 6.03 6.45
N VAL A 80 -1.50 5.11 5.49
CA VAL A 80 -2.01 3.75 5.69
C VAL A 80 -0.93 2.73 5.33
N SER A 81 -0.90 1.60 6.03
CA SER A 81 -0.04 0.48 5.65
C SER A 81 -0.45 -0.06 4.28
N PRO A 82 0.49 -0.32 3.36
CA PRO A 82 0.20 -0.90 2.04
C PRO A 82 -0.60 -2.20 2.12
N THR A 83 -0.41 -2.99 3.18
CA THR A 83 -1.09 -4.27 3.39
C THR A 83 -2.55 -4.13 3.81
N LEU A 84 -2.98 -2.94 4.23
CA LEU A 84 -4.37 -2.64 4.64
C LEU A 84 -5.17 -1.96 3.52
N VAL A 85 -4.53 -1.74 2.37
CA VAL A 85 -5.10 -1.01 1.25
C VAL A 85 -5.50 -1.99 0.15
N ARG A 86 -6.72 -1.86 -0.34
CA ARG A 86 -7.28 -2.67 -1.42
C ARG A 86 -7.39 -1.83 -2.68
N LEU A 87 -6.85 -2.31 -3.80
CA LEU A 87 -7.00 -1.66 -5.10
C LEU A 87 -8.46 -1.82 -5.57
N THR A 88 -9.09 -0.74 -6.02
CA THR A 88 -10.47 -0.78 -6.55
C THR A 88 -10.52 -1.15 -8.03
N GLY A 89 -9.37 -1.40 -8.66
CA GLY A 89 -9.25 -1.75 -10.08
C GLY A 89 -9.39 -0.58 -11.05
N ARG A 90 -9.70 0.63 -10.56
CA ARG A 90 -9.73 1.86 -11.36
C ARG A 90 -8.42 2.62 -11.15
N HIS A 91 -7.64 2.77 -12.20
CA HIS A 91 -6.58 3.78 -12.16
C HIS A 91 -7.25 5.14 -12.35
N ALA A 92 -6.94 6.13 -11.50
CA ALA A 92 -7.48 7.48 -11.70
C ALA A 92 -7.09 8.06 -13.06
N LEU A 93 -5.97 7.59 -13.63
CA LEU A 93 -5.55 7.91 -15.01
C LEU A 93 -6.47 7.31 -16.10
N ASP A 94 -7.20 6.24 -15.81
CA ASP A 94 -8.16 5.64 -16.75
C ASP A 94 -9.50 6.38 -16.73
N GLU A 95 -9.90 6.98 -15.60
CA GLU A 95 -11.14 7.77 -15.53
C GLU A 95 -11.05 9.09 -16.31
N VAL A 96 -9.87 9.72 -16.39
CA VAL A 96 -9.67 10.92 -17.25
C VAL A 96 -9.75 10.56 -18.73
N ALA A 97 -9.50 9.31 -19.13
CA ALA A 97 -9.69 8.87 -20.51
C ALA A 97 -11.16 8.64 -20.88
N SER A 98 -12.07 8.54 -19.89
CA SER A 98 -13.47 8.18 -20.12
C SER A 98 -14.48 9.33 -19.94
N LYS A 99 -14.05 10.49 -19.42
CA LYS A 99 -14.88 11.72 -19.42
C LYS A 99 -14.13 12.85 -20.10
N ASP A 100 -14.63 13.25 -21.27
CA ASP A 100 -14.13 14.28 -22.19
C ASP A 100 -12.96 13.89 -23.09
N GLY A 101 -13.23 12.98 -24.02
CA GLY A 101 -12.48 12.82 -25.26
C GLY A 101 -12.60 14.03 -26.19
N ARG A 102 -12.07 15.20 -25.78
CA ARG A 102 -11.78 16.31 -26.70
C ARG A 102 -10.28 16.47 -26.85
N VAL A 103 -9.71 15.64 -27.72
CA VAL A 103 -8.35 15.82 -28.22
C VAL A 103 -8.34 17.06 -29.11
N VAL A 104 -7.84 18.19 -28.61
CA VAL A 104 -7.58 19.36 -29.44
C VAL A 104 -6.23 19.17 -30.15
N PRO A 105 -6.18 19.18 -31.50
CA PRO A 105 -4.92 19.07 -32.21
C PRO A 105 -4.07 20.32 -31.96
N PHE A 106 -2.84 20.11 -31.50
CA PHE A 106 -1.85 21.17 -31.33
C PHE A 106 -1.23 21.49 -32.70
N THR A 107 -1.73 22.53 -33.37
CA THR A 107 -1.10 22.99 -34.61
C THR A 107 0.20 23.70 -34.25
N LYS A 108 1.35 23.15 -34.68
CA LYS A 108 2.66 23.80 -34.52
C LYS A 108 2.60 25.22 -35.11
N PRO A 109 2.96 26.27 -34.35
CA PRO A 109 3.11 27.59 -34.95
C PRO A 109 4.27 27.54 -35.94
N GLY A 110 4.01 28.02 -37.17
CA GLY A 110 4.97 28.00 -38.26
C GLY A 110 6.29 28.68 -37.87
N SER A 111 7.39 27.99 -38.16
CA SER A 111 8.72 28.58 -38.11
C SER A 111 8.77 29.72 -39.11
N ARG A 112 9.07 30.92 -38.65
CA ARG A 112 9.41 32.07 -39.49
C ARG A 112 10.91 32.29 -39.43
#